data_AF-A0A9P5JEP4-F1
#
_entry.id   AF-A0A9P5JEP4-F1
#
_cell.length_a   1.000
_cell.length_b   1.000
_cell.length_c   1.000
_cell.angle_alpha   90.00
_cell.angle_beta   90.00
_cell.angle_gamma   90.00
#
_symmetry.space_group_name_H-M   'P 1'
#
loop_
_entity.id
_entity.type
_entity.pdbx_description
1 polymer ?
#
loop_
_entity_poly.entity_id
_entity_poly.type
_entity_poly.pdbx_seq_one_letter_code
_entity_poly.pdbx_strand_id
1 'polypeptide(L)'
;CRTGHAFIGTYYDYFDIPEPQRCACGSRSTREHVILRCRTHAPHRKLLQDDKGRIVMKDLLGTPQGITRLAEFLAASNAYDKPSDAAPPPQAADNTHT
;
A
#
# COMPACT_ATOMS: atom_id res chain seq x y z
N CYS A 1 21.73 -2.56 10.82
CA CYS A 1 21.19 -3.30 9.66
C CYS A 1 19.69 -3.51 9.87
N ARG A 2 18.82 -2.80 9.13
CA ARG A 2 17.38 -3.10 9.09
C ARG A 2 17.09 -3.76 7.75
N THR A 3 17.16 -5.08 7.69
CA THR A 3 16.56 -5.85 6.59
C THR A 3 15.05 -5.82 6.80
N GLY A 4 14.44 -4.67 6.48
CA GLY A 4 12.99 -4.49 6.57
C GLY A 4 12.32 -5.32 5.49
N HIS A 5 11.38 -6.17 5.91
CA HIS A 5 10.50 -6.97 5.07
C HIS A 5 9.90 -6.11 3.96
N ALA A 6 10.40 -6.29 2.73
CA ALA A 6 9.76 -5.73 1.56
C ALA A 6 8.67 -6.72 1.10
N PHE A 7 7.41 -6.30 1.11
CA PHE A 7 6.33 -7.05 0.47
C PHE A 7 6.52 -6.97 -1.05
N ILE A 8 7.24 -7.95 -1.61
CA ILE A 8 7.55 -8.04 -3.04
C ILE A 8 6.66 -9.12 -3.65
N GLY A 9 5.52 -8.73 -4.22
CA GLY A 9 4.61 -9.71 -4.83
C GLY A 9 5.26 -10.57 -5.93
N THR A 10 6.22 -10.01 -6.68
CA THR A 10 6.96 -10.79 -7.70
C THR A 10 7.86 -11.88 -7.13
N TYR A 11 8.28 -11.78 -5.86
CA TYR A 11 9.04 -12.83 -5.19
C TYR A 11 8.14 -14.02 -4.88
N TYR A 12 6.99 -13.78 -4.28
CA TYR A 12 6.04 -14.83 -3.95
C TYR A 12 5.45 -15.52 -5.19
N ASP A 13 5.21 -14.77 -6.27
CA ASP A 13 4.80 -15.30 -7.59
C ASP A 13 5.85 -16.26 -8.18
N TYR A 14 7.14 -15.93 -8.05
CA TYR A 14 8.23 -16.79 -8.51
C TYR A 14 8.35 -18.09 -7.70
N PHE A 15 8.01 -18.06 -6.41
CA PHE A 15 8.15 -19.19 -5.50
C PHE A 15 6.84 -19.95 -5.23
N ASP A 16 5.75 -19.62 -5.94
CA ASP A 16 4.42 -20.23 -5.77
C ASP A 16 3.96 -20.25 -4.29
N ILE A 17 4.28 -19.17 -3.58
CA ILE A 17 3.87 -19.02 -2.19
C ILE A 17 2.46 -18.43 -2.19
N PRO A 18 1.46 -19.07 -1.55
CA PRO A 18 0.07 -18.65 -1.59
C PRO A 18 -0.19 -17.44 -0.67
N GLU A 19 0.45 -16.31 -0.97
CA GLU A 19 0.13 -15.01 -0.38
C GLU A 19 -0.70 -14.16 -1.36
N PRO A 20 -1.60 -13.28 -0.87
CA PRO A 20 -2.41 -12.43 -1.73
C PRO A 20 -1.53 -11.45 -2.51
N GLN A 21 -1.23 -11.78 -3.77
CA GLN A 21 -0.43 -10.97 -4.71
C GLN A 21 -1.16 -9.71 -5.23
N ARG A 22 -2.39 -9.49 -4.75
CA ARG A 22 -3.27 -8.42 -5.18
C ARG A 22 -3.27 -7.33 -4.12
N CYS A 23 -3.26 -6.09 -4.58
CA CYS A 23 -3.56 -4.95 -3.72
C CYS A 23 -4.99 -5.12 -3.17
N ALA A 24 -5.27 -4.55 -2.00
CA ALA A 24 -6.61 -4.56 -1.39
C ALA A 24 -7.72 -4.05 -2.33
N CYS A 25 -7.38 -3.25 -3.34
CA CYS A 25 -8.30 -2.81 -4.38
C CYS A 25 -8.62 -3.87 -5.47
N GLY A 26 -8.04 -5.07 -5.38
CA GLY A 26 -8.21 -6.17 -6.33
C GLY A 26 -7.27 -6.15 -7.54
N SER A 27 -6.49 -5.08 -7.75
CA SER A 27 -5.51 -4.97 -8.85
C SER A 27 -4.18 -5.65 -8.52
N ARG A 28 -3.37 -5.93 -9.54
CA ARG A 28 -1.99 -6.40 -9.34
C ARG A 28 -1.20 -5.40 -8.50
N SER A 29 -0.55 -5.87 -7.44
CA SER A 29 0.25 -5.02 -6.57
C SER A 29 1.59 -4.69 -7.23
N THR A 30 1.66 -3.52 -7.87
CA THR A 30 2.92 -2.93 -8.39
C THR A 30 3.19 -1.62 -7.68
N ARG A 31 4.47 -1.22 -7.58
CA ARG A 31 4.84 0.06 -6.93
C ARG A 31 4.10 1.25 -7.57
N GLU A 32 4.03 1.28 -8.90
CA GLU A 32 3.33 2.32 -9.65
C GLU A 32 1.84 2.30 -9.38
N HIS A 33 1.22 1.11 -9.31
CA HIS A 33 -0.18 1.00 -8.93
C HIS A 33 -0.40 1.57 -7.53
N VAL A 34 0.30 1.06 -6.52
CA VAL A 34 0.09 1.43 -5.11
C VAL A 34 0.29 2.94 -4.89
N ILE A 35 1.36 3.50 -5.45
CA ILE A 35 1.75 4.90 -5.24
C ILE A 35 0.89 5.86 -6.10
N LEU A 36 0.69 5.55 -7.38
CA LEU A 36 0.13 6.51 -8.35
C LEU A 36 -1.33 6.25 -8.74
N ARG A 37 -1.83 5.02 -8.66
CA ARG A 37 -3.11 4.64 -9.28
C ARG A 37 -4.13 4.04 -8.33
N CYS A 38 -3.71 3.47 -7.21
CA CYS A 38 -4.58 2.76 -6.29
C CYS A 38 -5.63 3.71 -5.72
N ARG A 39 -6.91 3.39 -5.94
CA ARG A 39 -8.03 4.21 -5.44
C ARG A 39 -8.10 4.19 -3.91
N THR A 40 -7.77 3.06 -3.29
CA THR A 40 -7.74 2.89 -1.83
C THR A 40 -6.79 3.88 -1.15
N HIS A 41 -5.65 4.20 -1.77
CA HIS A 41 -4.66 5.11 -1.20
C HIS A 41 -4.74 6.53 -1.76
N ALA A 42 -5.77 6.85 -2.57
CA ALA A 42 -5.97 8.19 -3.11
C ALA A 42 -6.05 9.30 -2.03
N PRO A 43 -6.68 9.09 -0.85
CA PRO A 43 -6.74 10.11 0.19
C PRO A 43 -5.36 10.53 0.72
N HIS A 44 -4.41 9.59 0.78
CA HIS A 44 -3.06 9.82 1.30
C HIS A 44 -2.08 10.31 0.23
N ARG A 45 -2.48 10.32 -1.06
CA ARG A 45 -1.58 10.61 -2.19
C ARG A 45 -1.01 12.02 -2.17
N LYS A 46 -1.66 12.97 -1.49
CA LYS A 46 -1.13 14.33 -1.29
C LYS A 46 0.21 14.36 -0.56
N LEU A 47 0.48 13.38 0.31
CA LEU A 47 1.75 13.26 1.03
C LEU A 47 2.93 13.02 0.09
N LEU A 48 2.68 12.48 -1.12
CA LEU A 48 3.70 12.16 -2.11
C LEU A 48 4.07 13.34 -3.01
N GLN A 49 3.36 14.47 -2.89
CA GLN A 49 3.55 15.63 -3.76
C GLN A 49 4.80 16.43 -3.38
N ASP A 50 5.49 16.95 -4.40
CA ASP A 50 6.53 17.96 -4.22
C ASP A 50 5.92 19.31 -3.81
N ASP A 51 6.80 20.28 -3.55
CA ASP A 51 6.37 21.64 -3.15
C ASP A 51 5.60 22.37 -4.28
N LYS A 52 5.53 21.78 -5.48
CA LYS A 52 4.75 22.24 -6.63
C LYS A 52 3.49 21.39 -6.87
N GLY A 53 3.15 20.48 -5.95
CA GLY A 53 1.96 19.62 -6.05
C GLY A 53 2.12 18.42 -6.98
N ARG A 54 3.33 18.10 -7.46
CA ARG A 54 3.59 17.06 -8.46
C ARG A 54 4.16 15.80 -7.82
N ILE A 55 3.85 14.64 -8.38
CA ILE A 55 4.43 13.36 -7.94
C ILE A 55 5.41 12.89 -9.02
N VAL A 56 6.70 12.97 -8.72
CA VAL A 56 7.77 12.56 -9.63
C VAL A 56 8.46 11.33 -9.03
N MET A 57 8.27 10.17 -9.66
CA MET A 57 8.76 8.89 -9.11
C MET A 57 10.28 8.87 -8.90
N LYS A 58 11.02 9.48 -9.83
CA LYS A 58 12.49 9.60 -9.73
C LYS A 58 12.89 10.36 -8.47
N ASP A 59 12.19 11.44 -8.15
CA ASP A 59 12.53 12.28 -7.01
C ASP A 59 12.05 11.65 -5.70
N LEU A 60 10.86 11.03 -5.74
CA LEU A 60 10.26 10.30 -4.63
C LEU A 60 11.17 9.17 -4.13
N LEU A 61 11.84 8.46 -5.05
CA LEU A 61 12.73 7.34 -4.71
C LEU A 61 14.21 7.73 -4.67
N GLY A 62 14.59 8.86 -5.25
CA GLY A 62 15.98 9.25 -5.47
C GLY A 62 16.48 10.41 -4.61
N THR A 63 15.60 11.07 -3.84
CA THR A 63 15.99 12.22 -3.00
C THR A 63 15.63 11.98 -1.53
N PRO A 64 16.39 12.55 -0.57
CA PRO A 64 16.06 12.42 0.86
C PRO A 64 14.65 12.93 1.18
N GLN A 65 14.27 14.08 0.60
CA GLN A 65 12.94 14.67 0.81
C GLN A 65 11.83 13.77 0.23
N GLY A 66 12.04 13.22 -0.97
CA GLY A 66 11.13 12.25 -1.57
C GLY A 66 10.97 10.98 -0.73
N ILE A 67 12.07 10.45 -0.20
CA ILE A 67 12.06 9.26 0.66
C ILE A 67 11.27 9.53 1.96
N THR A 68 11.44 10.71 2.57
CA THR A 68 10.66 11.11 3.75
C THR A 68 9.17 11.17 3.44
N ARG A 69 8.78 11.85 2.36
CA ARG A 69 7.37 11.91 1.90
C ARG A 69 6.78 10.53 1.63
N LEU A 70 7.58 9.64 1.02
CA LEU A 70 7.16 8.26 0.79
C LEU A 70 6.97 7.50 2.11
N ALA A 71 7.88 7.66 3.07
CA ALA A 71 7.75 7.02 4.38
C ALA A 71 6.49 7.50 5.13
N GLU A 72 6.18 8.80 5.09
CA GLU A 72 4.95 9.35 5.65
C GLU A 72 3.70 8.77 4.98
N PHE A 73 3.71 8.67 3.64
CA PHE A 73 2.63 8.01 2.91
C PHE A 73 2.46 6.56 3.34
N LEU A 74 3.54 5.79 3.44
CA LEU A 74 3.49 4.38 3.83
C LEU A 74 2.90 4.22 5.23
N ALA A 75 3.35 5.03 6.18
CA ALA A 75 2.84 5.03 7.55
C ALA A 75 1.36 5.44 7.66
N ALA A 76 0.91 6.37 6.81
CA ALA A 76 -0.47 6.85 6.84
C ALA A 76 -1.46 5.91 6.11
N SER A 77 -0.99 5.17 5.11
CA SER A 77 -1.84 4.42 4.18
C SER A 77 -1.85 2.91 4.40
N ASN A 78 -0.93 2.38 5.22
CA ASN A 78 -0.72 0.95 5.44
C ASN A 78 -0.62 0.16 4.12
N ALA A 79 -0.13 0.80 3.07
CA ALA A 79 -0.25 0.30 1.70
C ALA A 79 0.54 -1.01 1.41
N TYR A 80 1.48 -1.35 2.29
CA TYR A 80 2.29 -2.56 2.21
C TYR A 80 2.24 -3.37 3.52
N ASP A 81 1.30 -3.06 4.40
CA ASP A 81 1.10 -3.85 5.61
C ASP A 81 0.54 -5.22 5.20
N LYS A 82 1.13 -6.28 5.75
CA LYS A 82 0.57 -7.61 5.57
C LYS A 82 -0.78 -7.64 6.27
N PRO A 83 -1.88 -8.02 5.59
CA PRO A 83 -3.14 -8.25 6.29
C PRO A 83 -2.89 -9.32 7.36
N SER A 84 -3.13 -8.96 8.62
CA SER A 84 -3.13 -9.91 9.72
C SER A 84 -4.21 -10.97 9.47
N ASP A 85 -3.91 -12.25 9.70
CA ASP A 85 -4.88 -13.36 9.67
C ASP A 85 -5.98 -13.25 10.76
N ALA A 86 -6.07 -12.12 11.46
CA ALA A 86 -7.21 -11.81 12.30
C ALA A 86 -8.44 -11.66 11.40
N ALA A 87 -9.26 -12.70 11.36
CA ALA A 87 -10.60 -12.67 10.80
C ALA A 87 -11.31 -11.38 11.24
N PRO A 88 -12.04 -10.68 10.35
CA PRO A 88 -12.87 -9.57 10.78
C PRO A 88 -13.79 -10.07 11.91
N PRO A 89 -13.96 -9.33 13.01
CA PRO A 89 -14.93 -9.72 14.03
C PRO A 89 -16.28 -9.94 13.33
N PRO A 90 -17.01 -11.02 13.64
CA PRO A 90 -18.27 -11.31 12.97
C PRO A 90 -19.13 -10.05 13.05
N GLN A 91 -19.46 -9.49 11.88
CA GLN A 91 -20.43 -8.41 11.80
C GLN A 91 -21.69 -8.97 12.44
N ALA A 92 -22.06 -8.42 13.60
CA ALA A 92 -23.31 -8.75 14.25
C ALA A 92 -24.41 -8.58 13.22
N ALA A 93 -25.05 -9.69 12.86
CA ALA A 93 -26.25 -9.68 12.06
C ALA A 93 -27.29 -8.88 12.86
N ASP A 94 -27.49 -7.61 12.49
CA ASP A 94 -28.68 -6.87 12.84
C ASP A 94 -29.79 -7.36 11.93
N ASN A 95 -30.49 -8.40 12.36
CA ASN A 95 -31.73 -8.86 11.78
C ASN A 95 -32.90 -8.32 12.60
N THR A 96 -33.25 -7.04 12.36
CA THR A 96 -34.47 -6.43 12.88
C THR A 96 -35.33 -5.84 11.76
N HIS A 97 -36.12 -6.68 11.07
CA HIS A 97 -37.40 -6.38 10.36
C HIS A 97 -37.80 -7.65 9.60
N THR A 98 -39.01 -8.23 9.65
CA THR A 98 -40.35 -7.92 10.13
C THR A 98 -41.02 -9.24 10.46
#